data_AF-A0A1I2JK12-F1
#
_entry.id   AF-A0A1I2JK12-F1
#
_cell.length_a   1.000
_cell.length_b   1.000
_cell.length_c   1.000
_cell.angle_alpha   90.00
_cell.angle_beta   90.00
_cell.angle_gamma   90.00
#
_symmetry.space_group_name_H-M   'P 1'
#
loop_
_entity.id
_entity.type
_entity.pdbx_description
1 polymer ?
#
loop_
_entity_poly.entity_id
_entity_poly.type
_entity_poly.pdbx_seq_one_letter_code
_entity_poly.pdbx_strand_id
1 'polypeptide(L)'
;MCHQAHFSGKMTCVTHGRNPVEESAVFSGSIDWTPYAENPDERIPVANVWIIDDYWIRGLSPTGLAEFAAQLRSQADYFDQEVRPRLVEARAEWGAWHASRTADGGAS
;
A
#
# COMPACT_ATOMS: atom_id res chain seq x y z
N MET A 1 -10.98 15.41 -6.90
CA MET A 1 -11.13 14.87 -5.53
C MET A 1 -10.51 13.48 -5.54
N CYS A 2 -9.43 13.29 -4.79
CA CYS A 2 -8.74 12.01 -4.63
C CYS A 2 -9.09 11.48 -3.24
N HIS A 3 -9.49 10.21 -3.15
CA HIS A 3 -9.70 9.54 -1.88
C HIS A 3 -8.45 8.72 -1.57
N GLN A 4 -7.89 8.94 -0.38
CA GLN A 4 -6.68 8.29 0.07
C GLN A 4 -6.88 7.68 1.45
N ALA A 5 -6.60 6.38 1.58
CA ALA A 5 -6.64 5.66 2.85
C ALA A 5 -5.26 5.08 3.16
N HIS A 6 -4.60 5.58 4.21
CA HIS A 6 -3.26 5.15 4.58
C HIS A 6 -3.25 3.84 5.38
N PHE A 7 -2.19 3.07 5.20
CA PHE A 7 -1.86 1.93 6.06
C PHE A 7 -0.39 1.98 6.50
N SER A 8 -0.14 1.51 7.71
CA SER A 8 1.19 1.57 8.32
C SER A 8 2.05 0.39 7.89
N GLY A 9 3.34 0.66 7.73
CA GLY A 9 4.39 -0.34 7.59
C GLY A 9 4.99 -0.73 8.93
N LYS A 10 5.98 -1.64 8.94
CA LYS A 10 6.75 -1.96 10.15
C LYS A 10 7.89 -0.98 10.32
N MET A 11 8.06 -0.47 11.55
CA MET A 11 9.25 0.29 11.92
C MET A 11 10.44 -0.65 12.03
N THR A 12 11.55 -0.31 11.37
CA THR A 12 12.80 -1.06 11.50
C THR A 12 14.01 -0.13 11.46
N CYS A 13 15.11 -0.59 12.04
CA CYS A 13 16.37 0.11 12.03
C CYS A 13 17.04 -0.03 10.67
N VAL A 14 17.23 1.08 9.98
CA VAL A 14 17.81 1.16 8.64
C VAL A 14 18.96 2.17 8.60
N THR A 15 19.85 2.03 7.62
CA THR A 15 20.94 2.98 7.37
C THR A 15 21.02 3.35 5.90
N HIS A 16 21.08 4.65 5.61
CA HIS A 16 21.37 5.18 4.28
C HIS A 16 22.89 5.38 4.08
N GLY A 17 23.53 4.60 3.21
CA GLY A 17 24.95 4.77 2.89
C GLY A 17 25.90 4.63 4.11
N ARG A 18 26.57 5.72 4.52
CA ARG A 18 27.42 5.77 5.73
C ARG A 18 26.78 6.55 6.89
N ASN A 19 25.50 6.91 6.76
CA ASN A 19 24.81 7.66 7.79
C ASN A 19 24.54 6.80 9.03
N PRO A 20 24.25 7.43 10.19
CA PRO A 20 23.80 6.72 11.38
C PRO A 20 22.57 5.83 11.12
N VAL A 21 22.37 4.85 12.00
CA VAL A 21 21.15 4.04 12.01
C VAL A 21 19.97 4.92 12.43
N GLU A 22 18.88 4.85 11.69
CA GLU A 22 17.62 5.51 12.02
C GLU A 22 16.45 4.51 11.93
N GLU A 23 15.36 4.83 12.63
CA GLU A 23 14.14 4.02 12.59
C GLU A 23 13.24 4.54 11.46
N SER A 24 12.84 3.66 10.55
CA SER A 24 11.98 4.03 9.42
C SER A 24 10.89 2.98 9.15
N ALA A 25 9.74 3.43 8.64
CA ALA A 25 8.61 2.58 8.31
C ALA A 25 8.80 1.93 6.93
N VAL A 26 9.07 0.64 6.89
CA VAL A 26 9.22 -0.12 5.65
C VAL A 26 7.87 -0.73 5.25
N PHE A 27 7.55 -0.71 3.95
CA PHE A 27 6.32 -1.24 3.38
C PHE A 27 5.04 -0.56 3.93
N SER A 28 5.13 0.72 4.26
CA SER A 28 3.95 1.57 4.47
C SER A 28 3.32 1.99 3.14
N GLY A 29 2.12 2.56 3.14
CA GLY A 29 1.51 2.97 1.89
C GLY A 29 0.10 3.53 2.01
N SER A 30 -0.60 3.55 0.88
CA SER A 30 -2.00 3.99 0.81
C SER A 30 -2.78 3.24 -0.25
N ILE A 31 -4.09 3.17 -0.06
CA ILE A 31 -5.04 2.87 -1.14
C ILE A 31 -5.51 4.21 -1.70
N ASP A 32 -5.28 4.41 -2.98
CA ASP A 32 -5.59 5.65 -3.69
C ASP A 32 -6.69 5.39 -4.71
N TRP A 33 -7.61 6.36 -4.82
CA TRP A 33 -8.70 6.32 -5.76
C TRP A 33 -9.01 7.71 -6.30
N THR A 34 -8.89 7.89 -7.62
CA THR A 34 -9.14 9.17 -8.31
C THR A 34 -10.24 9.02 -9.35
N PRO A 35 -11.54 9.06 -8.97
CA PRO A 35 -12.68 8.74 -9.84
C PRO A 35 -12.75 9.51 -11.16
N TYR A 36 -12.17 10.71 -11.18
CA TYR A 36 -12.25 11.67 -12.29
C TYR A 36 -10.87 11.95 -12.93
N ALA A 37 -9.89 11.07 -12.74
CA ALA A 37 -8.58 11.24 -13.39
C ALA A 37 -8.72 11.29 -14.91
N GLU A 38 -7.90 12.09 -15.60
CA GLU A 38 -7.91 12.15 -17.07
C GLU A 38 -7.54 10.78 -17.67
N ASN A 39 -6.52 10.15 -17.09
CA ASN A 39 -6.14 8.78 -17.39
C ASN A 39 -7.16 7.78 -16.81
N PRO A 40 -7.81 6.94 -17.63
CA PRO A 40 -8.78 5.95 -17.16
C PRO A 40 -8.19 4.94 -16.15
N ASP A 41 -6.91 4.61 -16.27
CA ASP A 41 -6.27 3.60 -15.41
C ASP A 41 -6.14 4.08 -13.95
N GLU A 42 -6.04 5.40 -13.74
CA GLU A 42 -5.94 6.03 -12.42
C GLU A 42 -7.30 6.17 -11.71
N ARG A 43 -8.39 5.88 -12.42
CA ARG A 43 -9.75 5.88 -11.85
C ARG A 43 -10.05 4.62 -11.06
N ILE A 44 -9.28 3.56 -11.28
CA ILE A 44 -9.42 2.29 -10.59
C ILE A 44 -8.68 2.39 -9.25
N PRO A 45 -9.31 2.02 -8.12
CA PRO A 45 -8.61 1.94 -6.84
C PRO A 45 -7.39 1.02 -6.91
N VAL A 46 -6.26 1.49 -6.40
CA VAL A 46 -4.99 0.77 -6.34
C VAL A 46 -4.34 0.95 -4.97
N ALA A 47 -3.52 -0.02 -4.57
CA ALA A 47 -2.65 0.10 -3.41
C ALA A 47 -1.25 0.50 -3.87
N ASN A 48 -0.73 1.59 -3.31
CA ASN A 48 0.65 2.04 -3.47
C ASN A 48 1.43 1.67 -2.21
N VAL A 49 2.58 1.03 -2.38
CA VAL A 49 3.46 0.61 -1.28
C VAL A 49 4.79 1.31 -1.42
N TRP A 50 5.23 1.99 -0.37
CA TRP A 50 6.55 2.62 -0.31
C TRP A 50 7.63 1.58 0.03
N ILE A 51 8.60 1.48 -0.86
CA ILE A 51 9.82 0.70 -0.69
C ILE A 51 10.97 1.67 -0.42
N ILE A 52 11.79 1.39 0.59
CA ILE A 52 12.94 2.22 0.93
C ILE A 52 14.16 1.72 0.15
N ASP A 53 14.38 2.25 -1.06
CA ASP A 53 15.38 1.72 -2.03
C ASP A 53 16.84 1.95 -1.60
N ASP A 54 17.15 3.08 -0.96
CA ASP A 54 18.55 3.46 -0.65
C ASP A 54 19.06 2.99 0.73
N TYR A 55 18.30 2.14 1.41
CA TYR A 55 18.55 1.80 2.81
C TYR A 55 18.97 0.35 3.01
N TRP A 56 19.96 0.17 3.88
CA TRP A 56 20.52 -1.11 4.25
C TRP A 56 20.18 -1.45 5.70
N ILE A 57 19.82 -2.70 5.95
CA ILE A 57 19.87 -3.29 7.30
C ILE A 57 21.21 -4.01 7.41
N ARG A 58 22.10 -3.49 8.26
CA ARG A 58 23.47 -4.02 8.41
C ARG A 58 23.61 -4.78 9.73
N GLY A 59 24.54 -5.73 9.74
CA GLY A 59 24.94 -6.42 10.98
C GLY A 59 23.90 -7.38 11.55
N LEU A 60 23.01 -7.94 10.72
CA LEU A 60 22.06 -8.94 11.17
C LEU A 60 22.80 -10.20 11.63
N SER A 61 22.66 -10.52 12.92
CA SER A 61 22.99 -11.85 13.45
C SER A 61 21.97 -12.87 12.93
N PRO A 62 22.21 -14.18 13.08
CA PRO A 62 21.21 -15.20 12.74
C PRO A 62 19.86 -14.98 13.43
N THR A 63 19.88 -14.58 14.70
CA THR A 63 18.67 -14.23 15.47
C THR A 63 17.99 -12.98 14.90
N GLY A 64 18.76 -11.91 14.66
CA GLY A 64 18.21 -10.67 14.09
C GLY A 64 17.62 -10.87 12.69
N LEU A 65 18.23 -11.74 11.88
CA LEU A 65 17.68 -12.11 10.57
C LEU A 65 16.36 -12.89 10.71
N ALA A 66 16.27 -13.80 11.69
CA ALA A 66 15.04 -14.55 11.96
C ALA A 66 13.90 -13.62 12.42
N GLU A 67 14.20 -12.66 13.29
CA GLU A 67 13.26 -11.63 13.74
C GLU A 67 12.79 -10.75 12.58
N PHE A 68 13.73 -10.26 11.75
CA PHE A 68 13.38 -9.48 10.56
C PHE A 68 12.51 -10.29 9.58
N ALA A 69 12.84 -11.55 9.34
CA ALA A 69 12.02 -12.43 8.50
C ALA A 69 10.61 -12.63 9.09
N ALA A 70 10.47 -12.72 10.42
CA ALA A 70 9.17 -12.79 11.07
C ALA A 70 8.35 -11.50 10.89
N GLN A 71 9.00 -10.33 10.98
CA GLN A 71 8.35 -9.04 10.73
C GLN A 71 7.86 -8.93 9.28
N LEU A 72 8.67 -9.37 8.30
CA LEU A 72 8.26 -9.42 6.90
C LEU A 72 7.03 -10.31 6.69
N ARG A 73 7.01 -11.50 7.30
CA ARG A 73 5.84 -12.40 7.22
C ARG A 73 4.60 -11.76 7.84
N SER A 74 4.72 -11.16 9.02
CA SER A 74 3.61 -10.43 9.66
C SER A 74 3.10 -9.29 8.78
N GLN A 75 3.97 -8.58 8.06
CA GLN A 75 3.54 -7.53 7.14
C GLN A 75 2.84 -8.10 5.90
N ALA A 76 3.32 -9.22 5.37
CA ALA A 76 2.66 -9.92 4.27
C ALA A 76 1.26 -10.43 4.70
N ASP A 77 1.15 -10.97 5.91
CA ASP A 77 -0.13 -11.41 6.47
C ASP A 77 -1.10 -10.23 6.61
N TYR A 78 -0.62 -9.06 7.07
CA TYR A 78 -1.45 -7.85 7.12
C TYR A 78 -1.92 -7.38 5.74
N PHE A 79 -1.05 -7.45 4.72
CA PHE A 79 -1.45 -7.15 3.35
C PHE A 79 -2.53 -8.10 2.84
N ASP A 80 -2.40 -9.40 3.12
CA ASP A 80 -3.36 -10.39 2.64
C ASP A 80 -4.70 -10.34 3.38
N GLN A 81 -4.66 -10.16 4.70
CA GLN A 81 -5.84 -10.29 5.56
C GLN A 81 -6.61 -8.98 5.72
N GLU A 82 -5.93 -7.83 5.63
CA GLU A 82 -6.55 -6.53 5.92
C GLU A 82 -6.57 -5.61 4.70
N VAL A 83 -5.43 -5.43 4.03
CA VAL A 83 -5.33 -4.44 2.93
C VAL A 83 -6.00 -4.95 1.65
N ARG A 84 -5.75 -6.20 1.25
CA ARG A 84 -6.32 -6.79 0.03
C ARG A 84 -7.85 -6.83 0.07
N PRO A 85 -8.52 -7.28 1.15
CA PRO A 85 -9.99 -7.25 1.21
C PRO A 85 -10.56 -5.84 1.07
N ARG A 86 -9.97 -4.84 1.74
CA ARG A 86 -10.39 -3.44 1.64
C ARG A 86 -10.23 -2.89 0.21
N LEU A 87 -9.17 -3.27 -0.48
CA LEU A 87 -8.98 -2.90 -1.89
C LEU A 87 -10.04 -3.56 -2.80
N VAL A 88 -10.38 -4.82 -2.55
CA VAL A 88 -11.43 -5.53 -3.29
C VAL A 88 -12.79 -4.87 -3.06
N GLU A 89 -13.12 -4.51 -1.83
CA GLU A 89 -14.34 -3.79 -1.48
C GLU A 89 -14.42 -2.44 -2.20
N ALA A 90 -13.36 -1.62 -2.12
CA ALA A 90 -13.29 -0.33 -2.81
C ALA A 90 -13.48 -0.49 -4.34
N ARG A 91 -12.96 -1.56 -4.94
CA ARG A 91 -13.18 -1.86 -6.37
C ARG A 91 -14.60 -2.28 -6.67
N ALA A 92 -15.25 -3.04 -5.79
CA ALA A 92 -16.65 -3.42 -5.96
C ALA A 92 -17.57 -2.19 -5.86
N GLU A 93 -17.31 -1.29 -4.90
CA GLU A 93 -18.01 -0.01 -4.76
C GLU A 93 -17.85 0.86 -6.01
N TRP A 94 -16.62 0.98 -6.54
CA TRP A 94 -16.35 1.66 -7.80
C TRP A 94 -17.17 1.08 -8.95
N GLY A 95 -17.18 -0.25 -9.10
CA GLY A 95 -17.95 -0.94 -10.14
C GLY A 95 -19.45 -0.64 -10.06
N ALA A 96 -20.01 -0.68 -8.84
CA ALA A 96 -21.43 -0.36 -8.61
C ALA A 96 -21.75 1.11 -8.93
N TRP A 97 -20.89 2.04 -8.51
CA TRP A 97 -21.02 3.47 -8.82
C TRP A 97 -20.94 3.74 -10.34
N HIS A 98 -20.03 3.06 -11.03
CA HIS A 98 -19.88 3.21 -12.47
C HIS A 98 -21.09 2.67 -13.22
N ALA A 99 -21.60 1.50 -12.82
CA ALA A 99 -22.77 0.86 -13.42
C ALA A 99 -24.04 1.71 -13.28
N SER A 100 -24.30 2.28 -12.10
CA SER A 100 -25.48 3.13 -11.86
C SER A 100 -25.46 4.40 -12.73
N ARG A 101 -24.29 5.01 -12.92
CA ARG A 101 -24.13 6.21 -13.77
C ARG A 101 -24.26 5.92 -15.26
N THR A 102 -23.89 4.72 -15.70
CA THR A 102 -24.11 4.30 -17.10
C THR A 102 -25.58 3.97 -17.38
N ALA A 103 -26.33 3.49 -16.38
CA ALA A 103 -27.75 3.18 -16.53
C ALA A 103 -28.62 4.45 -16.63
N ASP A 104 -28.28 5.51 -15.90
CA ASP A 104 -28.99 6.80 -15.94
C ASP A 104 -28.63 7.68 -17.16
N GLY A 105 -27.53 7.40 -17.85
CA GLY A 105 -27.08 8.14 -19.04
C GLY A 105 -27.58 7.61 -20.39
N GLY A 106 -28.36 6.52 -20.40
CA GLY A 106 -28.84 5.83 -21.61
C GLY A 106 -30.10 6.43 -22.26
N ALA A 107 -30.51 7.63 -21.86
CA ALA A 107 -31.61 8.37 -22.49
C ALA A 107 -31.12 9.74 -22.97
N SER A 108 -30.56 9.79 -24.17
CA SER A 108 -30.45 11.00 -25.00
C SER A 108 -30.30 10.59 -26.46
#